data_AF-A0A2V4C0I9-F1
#
_entry.id   AF-A0A2V4C0I9-F1
#
_cell.length_a   1.000
_cell.length_b   1.000
_cell.length_c   1.000
_cell.angle_alpha   90.00
_cell.angle_beta   90.00
_cell.angle_gamma   90.00
#
_symmetry.space_group_name_H-M   'P 1'
#
loop_
_entity.id
_entity.type
_entity.pdbx_description
1 polymer ?
#
loop_
_entity_poly.entity_id
_entity_poly.type
_entity_poly.pdbx_seq_one_letter_code
_entity_poly.pdbx_strand_id
1 'polypeptide(L)'
;MEIKIQDFTPKYNQMFFFDNNIWMFLFSPIGNYEKNKQSSISNFLRQLKTYNCDIVLNSLIISEFSNSNLRLDFNLWKNETKNYTADYKKDYLASSRYKNTEKVIESCINQILKLSERFSDNFNSINIENVLMNFKTIDFNDAYYLELCIQNNWFFVSDDGDFQKVSHSATILKP
;
A
#
# COMPACT_ATOMS: atom_id res chain seq x y z
N MET A 1 2.68 14.61 -11.74
CA MET A 1 1.32 15.13 -12.08
C MET A 1 0.33 14.39 -11.22
N GLU A 2 -0.59 15.08 -10.53
CA GLU A 2 -1.65 14.43 -9.75
C GLU A 2 -3.00 14.52 -10.46
N ILE A 3 -3.74 13.41 -10.49
CA ILE A 3 -5.04 13.31 -11.15
C ILE A 3 -5.98 12.59 -10.17
N LYS A 4 -7.22 13.06 -10.00
CA LYS A 4 -8.19 12.31 -9.21
C LYS A 4 -8.64 11.06 -9.97
N ILE A 5 -8.82 9.93 -9.28
CA ILE A 5 -9.23 8.66 -9.92
C ILE A 5 -10.58 8.79 -10.63
N GLN A 6 -11.48 9.65 -10.14
CA GLN A 6 -12.77 9.95 -10.76
C GLN A 6 -12.65 10.64 -12.13
N ASP A 7 -11.54 11.33 -12.37
CA ASP A 7 -11.28 12.12 -13.58
C ASP A 7 -10.35 11.36 -14.55
N PHE A 8 -9.94 10.13 -14.20
CA PHE A 8 -9.03 9.30 -14.96
C PHE A 8 -9.76 8.11 -15.61
N THR A 9 -9.59 7.95 -16.92
CA THR A 9 -10.13 6.79 -17.66
C THR A 9 -8.99 5.83 -18.00
N PRO A 10 -8.96 4.61 -17.40
CA PRO A 10 -7.96 3.60 -17.72
C PRO A 10 -8.01 3.18 -19.19
N LYS A 11 -6.86 2.73 -19.70
CA LYS A 11 -6.71 2.16 -21.04
C LYS A 11 -6.14 0.74 -20.94
N TYR A 12 -6.43 -0.06 -21.96
CA TYR A 12 -5.96 -1.44 -22.07
C TYR A 12 -4.45 -1.57 -21.83
N ASN A 13 -4.04 -2.60 -21.06
CA ASN A 13 -2.66 -2.92 -20.70
C ASN A 13 -1.89 -1.81 -19.96
N GLN A 14 -2.58 -0.84 -19.34
CA GLN A 14 -1.92 0.06 -18.41
C GLN A 14 -1.62 -0.66 -17.09
N MET A 15 -0.50 -0.26 -16.48
CA MET A 15 0.00 -0.86 -15.24
C MET A 15 -0.12 0.14 -14.10
N PHE A 16 -0.65 -0.33 -12.98
CA PHE A 16 -0.94 0.48 -11.80
C PHE A 16 -0.19 -0.07 -10.61
N PHE A 17 0.49 0.79 -9.86
CA PHE A 17 1.12 0.44 -8.60
C PHE A 17 0.32 1.06 -7.47
N PHE A 18 -0.27 0.23 -6.63
CA PHE A 18 -1.04 0.69 -5.48
C PHE A 18 -0.12 0.80 -4.27
N ASP A 19 -0.08 2.00 -3.70
CA ASP A 19 0.53 2.26 -2.41
C ASP A 19 -0.12 1.42 -1.30
N ASN A 20 0.61 1.18 -0.22
CA ASN A 20 0.12 0.44 0.94
C ASN A 20 -1.12 1.09 1.55
N ASN A 21 -1.22 2.43 1.59
CA ASN A 21 -2.43 3.09 2.09
C ASN A 21 -3.70 2.67 1.31
N ILE A 22 -3.60 2.42 0.00
CA ILE A 22 -4.70 1.95 -0.85
C ILE A 22 -5.09 0.52 -0.48
N TRP A 23 -4.10 -0.36 -0.29
CA TRP A 23 -4.34 -1.73 0.17
C TRP A 23 -4.95 -1.77 1.56
N MET A 24 -4.50 -0.89 2.46
CA MET A 24 -5.08 -0.73 3.79
C MET A 24 -6.55 -0.30 3.67
N PHE A 25 -6.92 0.69 2.84
CA PHE A 25 -8.33 1.06 2.64
C PHE A 25 -9.20 -0.09 2.14
N LEU A 26 -8.67 -0.95 1.28
CA LEU A 26 -9.42 -2.05 0.68
C LEU A 26 -9.52 -3.29 1.58
N PHE A 27 -8.43 -3.65 2.26
CA PHE A 27 -8.27 -4.97 2.88
C PHE A 27 -7.85 -4.95 4.35
N SER A 28 -7.50 -3.79 4.94
CA SER A 28 -7.21 -3.78 6.38
C SER A 28 -8.52 -4.00 7.15
N PRO A 29 -8.66 -5.12 7.88
CA PRO A 29 -9.90 -5.50 8.53
C PRO A 29 -10.17 -4.67 9.79
N ILE A 30 -9.19 -3.88 10.21
CA ILE A 30 -9.11 -3.25 11.52
C ILE A 30 -9.18 -1.72 11.40
N GLY A 31 -8.92 -1.18 10.20
CA GLY A 31 -9.00 0.26 9.98
C GLY A 31 -10.44 0.74 9.77
N ASN A 32 -10.85 1.74 10.55
CA ASN A 32 -12.15 2.41 10.42
C ASN A 32 -12.05 3.52 9.36
N TYR A 33 -11.84 3.13 8.11
CA TYR A 33 -11.62 4.07 7.01
C TYR A 33 -12.91 4.73 6.51
N GLU A 34 -12.76 5.90 5.88
CA GLU A 34 -13.87 6.64 5.30
C GLU A 34 -14.55 5.83 4.17
N LYS A 35 -15.83 5.48 4.36
CA LYS A 35 -16.62 4.67 3.41
C LYS A 35 -16.61 5.21 1.99
N ASN A 36 -16.59 6.54 1.83
CA ASN A 36 -16.59 7.18 0.52
C ASN A 36 -15.28 6.91 -0.23
N LYS A 37 -14.12 7.06 0.44
CA LYS A 37 -12.81 6.74 -0.14
C LYS A 37 -12.70 5.27 -0.50
N GLN A 38 -13.12 4.39 0.40
CA GLN A 38 -13.13 2.94 0.15
C GLN A 38 -13.99 2.59 -1.08
N SER A 39 -15.17 3.20 -1.21
CA SER A 39 -16.04 3.02 -2.38
C SER A 39 -15.39 3.54 -3.66
N SER A 40 -14.77 4.74 -3.62
CA SER A 40 -14.03 5.34 -4.74
C SER A 40 -12.96 4.38 -5.27
N ILE A 41 -12.10 3.89 -4.38
CA ILE A 41 -11.00 2.95 -4.72
C ILE A 41 -11.56 1.61 -5.20
N SER A 42 -12.59 1.07 -4.56
CA SER A 42 -13.20 -0.21 -4.97
C SER A 42 -13.82 -0.12 -6.37
N ASN A 43 -14.41 1.02 -6.70
CA ASN A 43 -14.93 1.29 -8.03
C ASN A 43 -13.80 1.42 -9.06
N PHE A 44 -12.71 2.10 -8.71
CA PHE A 44 -11.54 2.21 -9.56
C PHE A 44 -10.90 0.85 -9.84
N LEU A 45 -10.68 0.02 -8.80
CA LEU A 45 -10.20 -1.36 -8.94
C LEU A 45 -11.08 -2.19 -9.90
N ARG A 46 -12.40 -2.04 -9.81
CA ARG A 46 -13.33 -2.71 -10.73
C ARG A 46 -13.16 -2.19 -12.17
N GLN A 47 -12.96 -0.89 -12.36
CA GLN A 47 -12.69 -0.32 -13.69
C GLN A 47 -11.40 -0.87 -14.28
N LEU A 48 -10.30 -0.92 -13.51
CA LEU A 48 -9.02 -1.46 -13.97
C LEU A 48 -9.17 -2.87 -14.53
N LYS A 49 -9.94 -3.74 -13.85
CA LYS A 49 -10.25 -5.08 -14.33
C LYS A 49 -11.05 -5.08 -15.63
N THR A 50 -12.09 -4.25 -15.73
CA THR A 50 -12.91 -4.14 -16.95
C THR A 50 -12.07 -3.73 -18.16
N TYR A 51 -11.07 -2.88 -17.97
CA TYR A 51 -10.15 -2.43 -19.02
C TYR A 51 -8.95 -3.37 -19.23
N ASN A 52 -8.88 -4.52 -18.54
CA ASN A 52 -7.73 -5.43 -18.56
C ASN A 52 -6.41 -4.70 -18.28
N CYS A 53 -6.40 -3.91 -17.20
CA CYS A 53 -5.20 -3.30 -16.65
C CYS A 53 -4.59 -4.23 -15.59
N ASP A 54 -3.29 -4.15 -15.41
CA ASP A 54 -2.57 -4.92 -14.40
C ASP A 54 -2.28 -4.07 -13.17
N ILE A 55 -2.38 -4.70 -11.99
CA ILE A 55 -1.98 -4.08 -10.73
C ILE A 55 -0.69 -4.73 -10.29
N VAL A 56 0.37 -3.95 -10.22
CA VAL A 56 1.69 -4.37 -9.81
C VAL A 56 1.71 -4.58 -8.30
N LEU A 57 2.29 -5.71 -7.90
CA LEU A 57 2.55 -6.04 -6.51
C LEU A 57 3.99 -6.54 -6.35
N ASN A 58 4.73 -5.93 -5.45
CA ASN A 58 6.10 -6.31 -5.10
C ASN A 58 6.19 -6.76 -3.63
N SER A 59 7.37 -7.21 -3.21
CA SER A 59 7.53 -7.78 -1.87
C SER A 59 7.49 -6.71 -0.77
N LEU A 60 7.94 -5.50 -1.08
CA LEU A 60 7.92 -4.36 -0.16
C LEU A 60 6.49 -3.98 0.27
N ILE A 61 5.54 -3.94 -0.67
CA ILE A 61 4.13 -3.67 -0.35
C ILE A 61 3.56 -4.74 0.58
N ILE A 62 3.86 -6.02 0.35
CA ILE A 62 3.36 -7.11 1.20
C ILE A 62 3.98 -7.02 2.60
N SER A 63 5.28 -6.72 2.69
CA SER A 63 5.97 -6.49 3.96
C SER A 63 5.32 -5.35 4.73
N GLU A 64 5.06 -4.22 4.07
CA GLU A 64 4.49 -3.04 4.70
C GLU A 64 3.03 -3.26 5.12
N PHE A 65 2.20 -3.84 4.26
CA PHE A 65 0.82 -4.19 4.56
C PHE A 65 0.73 -5.09 5.81
N SER A 66 1.56 -6.15 5.84
CA SER A 66 1.58 -7.09 6.96
C SER A 66 1.97 -6.41 8.27
N ASN A 67 3.09 -5.67 8.25
CA ASN A 67 3.62 -5.00 9.43
C ASN A 67 2.69 -3.90 9.93
N SER A 68 2.10 -3.11 9.03
CA SER A 68 1.16 -2.04 9.38
C SER A 68 -0.11 -2.58 10.03
N ASN A 69 -0.70 -3.66 9.49
CA ASN A 69 -1.86 -4.30 10.12
C ASN A 69 -1.54 -4.88 11.50
N LEU A 70 -0.41 -5.57 11.65
CA LEU A 70 0.01 -6.13 12.94
C LEU A 70 0.27 -5.04 13.99
N ARG A 71 0.89 -3.93 13.59
CA ARG A 71 1.14 -2.79 14.48
C ARG A 71 -0.16 -2.10 14.90
N LEU A 72 -1.11 -1.96 13.98
CA LEU A 72 -2.43 -1.42 14.27
C LEU A 72 -3.16 -2.32 15.28
N ASP A 73 -3.22 -3.63 15.03
CA ASP A 73 -3.85 -4.58 15.94
C ASP A 73 -3.20 -4.62 17.32
N PHE A 74 -1.86 -4.56 17.38
CA PHE A 74 -1.14 -4.47 18.64
C PHE A 74 -1.56 -3.23 19.46
N ASN A 75 -1.72 -2.07 18.81
CA ASN A 75 -2.15 -0.86 19.48
C ASN A 75 -3.58 -0.98 20.01
N LEU A 76 -4.48 -1.62 19.26
CA LEU A 76 -5.83 -1.91 19.76
C LEU A 76 -5.80 -2.88 20.93
N TRP A 77 -5.03 -3.96 20.83
CA TRP A 77 -4.89 -4.95 21.88
C TRP A 77 -4.36 -4.35 23.19
N LYS A 78 -3.37 -3.44 23.13
CA LYS A 78 -2.91 -2.68 24.31
C LYS A 78 -4.04 -1.86 24.96
N ASN A 79 -4.86 -1.21 24.14
CA ASN A 79 -5.99 -0.41 24.62
C ASN A 79 -7.09 -1.28 25.24
N GLU A 80 -7.46 -2.38 24.57
CA GLU A 80 -8.48 -3.34 25.03
C GLU A 80 -8.06 -4.00 26.36
N THR A 81 -6.79 -4.40 26.48
CA THR A 81 -6.24 -5.03 27.69
C THR A 81 -5.82 -4.04 28.77
N LYS A 82 -5.80 -2.73 28.45
CA LYS A 82 -5.25 -1.66 29.28
C LYS A 82 -3.78 -1.87 29.67
N ASN A 83 -3.05 -2.70 28.92
CA ASN A 83 -1.62 -2.92 29.09
C ASN A 83 -0.82 -1.99 28.17
N TYR A 84 -0.81 -0.69 28.50
CA TYR A 84 -0.18 0.33 27.66
C TYR A 84 1.35 0.19 27.57
N THR A 85 1.97 -0.51 28.52
CA THR A 85 3.42 -0.78 28.56
C THR A 85 3.81 -2.08 27.87
N ALA A 86 2.85 -2.82 27.29
CA ALA A 86 3.16 -4.06 26.60
C ALA A 86 4.19 -3.83 25.49
N ASP A 87 5.09 -4.79 25.34
CA ASP A 87 6.07 -4.85 24.26
C ASP A 87 5.52 -5.68 23.10
N TYR A 88 5.73 -5.20 21.88
CA TYR A 88 5.24 -5.85 20.68
C TYR A 88 5.81 -7.27 20.52
N LYS A 89 7.10 -7.45 20.75
CA LYS A 89 7.76 -8.74 20.50
C LYS A 89 7.53 -9.73 21.64
N LYS A 90 7.65 -9.27 22.88
CA LYS A 90 7.57 -10.14 24.07
C LYS A 90 6.12 -10.53 24.40
N ASP A 91 5.22 -9.55 24.40
CA ASP A 91 3.87 -9.76 24.92
C ASP A 91 2.88 -10.06 23.80
N TYR A 92 2.95 -9.34 22.68
CA TYR A 92 1.96 -9.46 21.62
C TYR A 92 2.21 -10.66 20.69
N LEU A 93 3.44 -10.88 20.19
CA LEU A 93 3.71 -12.02 19.29
C LEU A 93 3.43 -13.40 19.94
N ALA A 94 3.58 -13.51 21.26
CA ALA A 94 3.26 -14.74 22.00
C ALA A 94 1.75 -14.93 22.25
N SER A 95 0.94 -13.89 22.03
CA SER A 95 -0.48 -13.90 22.35
C SER A 95 -1.32 -14.71 21.35
N SER A 96 -2.48 -15.17 21.80
CA SER A 96 -3.51 -15.72 20.91
C SER A 96 -4.08 -14.67 19.95
N ARG A 97 -4.09 -13.38 20.35
CA ARG A 97 -4.54 -12.26 19.51
C ARG A 97 -3.69 -12.19 18.25
N TYR A 98 -2.37 -12.19 18.38
CA TYR A 98 -1.44 -12.18 17.25
C TYR A 98 -1.71 -13.32 16.26
N LYS A 99 -1.82 -14.57 16.73
CA LYS A 99 -2.07 -15.74 15.86
C LYS A 99 -3.38 -15.63 15.08
N ASN A 100 -4.41 -15.02 15.68
CA ASN A 100 -5.67 -14.78 14.99
C ASN A 100 -5.52 -13.68 13.93
N THR A 101 -4.86 -12.58 14.28
CA THR A 101 -4.60 -11.46 13.37
C THR A 101 -3.72 -11.88 12.18
N GLU A 102 -2.69 -12.69 12.41
CA GLU A 102 -1.83 -13.26 11.38
C GLU A 102 -2.64 -14.02 10.31
N LYS A 103 -3.55 -14.91 10.73
CA LYS A 103 -4.41 -15.67 9.79
C LYS A 103 -5.33 -14.76 8.97
N VAL A 104 -5.83 -13.70 9.58
CA VAL A 104 -6.67 -12.72 8.87
C VAL A 104 -5.82 -11.98 7.83
N ILE A 105 -4.62 -11.52 8.20
CA ILE A 105 -3.69 -10.85 7.29
C ILE A 105 -3.28 -11.79 6.15
N GLU A 106 -3.00 -13.06 6.42
CA GLU A 106 -2.69 -14.07 5.40
C GLU A 106 -3.84 -14.21 4.39
N SER A 107 -5.09 -14.25 4.87
CA SER A 107 -6.27 -14.26 4.00
C SER A 107 -6.37 -13.00 3.12
N CYS A 108 -6.10 -11.82 3.69
CA CYS A 108 -6.06 -10.56 2.94
C CYS A 108 -4.96 -10.57 1.88
N ILE A 109 -3.74 -11.00 2.22
CA ILE A 109 -2.62 -11.12 1.28
C ILE A 109 -2.97 -12.06 0.13
N ASN A 110 -3.59 -13.20 0.43
CA ASN A 110 -4.04 -14.13 -0.61
C ASN A 110 -5.10 -13.52 -1.55
N GLN A 111 -5.89 -12.56 -1.10
CA GLN A 111 -6.80 -11.81 -1.96
C GLN A 111 -6.04 -10.78 -2.80
N ILE A 112 -5.13 -10.01 -2.21
CA ILE A 112 -4.27 -9.05 -2.91
C ILE A 112 -3.50 -9.77 -4.04
N LEU A 113 -2.89 -10.93 -3.75
CA LEU A 113 -2.17 -11.75 -4.73
C LEU A 113 -3.04 -12.26 -5.89
N LYS A 114 -4.36 -12.35 -5.73
CA LYS A 114 -5.29 -12.73 -6.82
C LYS A 114 -5.75 -11.54 -7.66
N LEU A 115 -5.56 -10.33 -7.15
CA LEU A 115 -5.95 -9.08 -7.79
C LEU A 115 -4.79 -8.40 -8.52
N SER A 116 -3.59 -8.92 -8.33
CA SER A 116 -2.35 -8.28 -8.73
C SER A 116 -1.40 -9.26 -9.40
N GLU A 117 -0.56 -8.72 -10.25
CA GLU A 117 0.56 -9.40 -10.88
C GLU A 117 1.81 -9.22 -10.03
N ARG A 118 2.61 -10.28 -9.90
CA ARG A 118 3.81 -10.29 -9.06
C ARG A 118 4.98 -9.73 -9.86
N PHE A 119 5.58 -8.65 -9.36
CA PHE A 119 6.76 -8.04 -9.94
C PHE A 119 7.95 -8.09 -8.98
N SER A 120 9.15 -8.13 -9.57
CA SER A 120 10.41 -7.98 -8.85
C SER A 120 10.49 -6.59 -8.21
N ASP A 121 11.12 -6.51 -7.04
CA ASP A 121 11.43 -5.21 -6.42
C ASP A 121 12.48 -4.42 -7.22
N ASN A 122 13.22 -5.09 -8.13
CA ASN A 122 14.23 -4.50 -9.02
C ASN A 122 15.34 -3.73 -8.29
N PHE A 123 15.71 -4.18 -7.09
CA PHE A 123 16.77 -3.53 -6.28
C PHE A 123 18.12 -3.44 -7.01
N ASN A 124 18.41 -4.36 -7.90
CA ASN A 124 19.64 -4.36 -8.70
C ASN A 124 19.69 -3.24 -9.77
N SER A 125 18.55 -2.65 -10.13
CA SER A 125 18.45 -1.65 -11.21
C SER A 125 17.76 -0.34 -10.78
N ILE A 126 17.23 -0.28 -9.56
CA ILE A 126 16.62 0.93 -9.02
C ILE A 126 17.66 2.05 -8.94
N ASN A 127 17.27 3.28 -9.28
CA ASN A 127 18.13 4.44 -9.08
C ASN A 127 18.12 4.81 -7.58
N ILE A 128 19.00 4.18 -6.82
CA ILE A 128 19.07 4.36 -5.38
C ILE A 128 19.41 5.81 -4.99
N GLU A 129 20.10 6.57 -5.84
CA GLU A 129 20.40 7.98 -5.57
C GLU A 129 19.14 8.84 -5.56
N ASN A 130 18.22 8.61 -6.51
CA ASN A 130 16.91 9.25 -6.52
C ASN A 130 16.08 8.86 -5.30
N VAL A 131 16.07 7.57 -4.95
CA VAL A 131 15.37 7.07 -3.75
C VAL A 131 15.90 7.77 -2.50
N LEU A 132 17.22 7.82 -2.31
CA LEU A 132 17.85 8.46 -1.15
C LEU A 132 17.67 9.98 -1.14
N MET A 133 17.55 10.62 -2.31
CA MET A 133 17.24 12.04 -2.42
C MET A 133 15.81 12.32 -1.94
N ASN A 134 14.83 11.55 -2.44
CA ASN A 134 13.42 11.71 -2.07
C ASN A 134 13.14 11.28 -0.62
N PHE A 135 13.86 10.26 -0.12
CA PHE A 135 13.77 9.78 1.26
C PHE A 135 14.09 10.87 2.31
N LYS A 136 14.75 11.96 1.93
CA LYS A 136 14.95 13.10 2.83
C LYS A 136 13.64 13.83 3.19
N THR A 137 12.58 13.58 2.43
CA THR A 137 11.29 14.27 2.55
C THR A 137 10.13 13.31 2.81
N ILE A 138 10.17 12.12 2.22
CA ILE A 138 9.15 11.07 2.35
C ILE A 138 9.79 9.76 2.84
N ASP A 139 8.97 8.77 3.15
CA ASP A 139 9.39 7.46 3.65
C ASP A 139 10.29 6.73 2.65
N PHE A 140 11.14 5.81 3.12
CA PHE A 140 12.03 5.07 2.22
C PHE A 140 11.23 4.23 1.22
N ASN A 141 10.19 3.54 1.71
CA ASN A 141 9.32 2.74 0.86
C ASN A 141 8.60 3.61 -0.17
N ASP A 142 8.07 4.76 0.23
CA ASP A 142 7.40 5.70 -0.68
C ASP A 142 8.34 6.24 -1.76
N ALA A 143 9.55 6.64 -1.37
CA ALA A 143 10.60 7.03 -2.31
C ALA A 143 10.96 5.90 -3.27
N TYR A 144 10.99 4.66 -2.78
CA TYR A 144 11.27 3.46 -3.57
C TYR A 144 10.14 3.17 -4.58
N TYR A 145 8.88 3.18 -4.14
CA TYR A 145 7.72 2.96 -5.00
C TYR A 145 7.63 4.02 -6.09
N LEU A 146 7.89 5.28 -5.73
CA LEU A 146 7.89 6.40 -6.68
C LEU A 146 8.95 6.20 -7.77
N GLU A 147 10.19 5.90 -7.41
CA GLU A 147 11.25 5.63 -8.40
C GLU A 147 10.91 4.40 -9.25
N LEU A 148 10.40 3.32 -8.65
CA LEU A 148 10.01 2.12 -9.38
C LEU A 148 8.90 2.40 -10.41
N CYS A 149 7.91 3.23 -10.05
CA CYS A 149 6.86 3.66 -10.98
C CYS A 149 7.40 4.51 -12.12
N ILE A 150 8.35 5.41 -11.84
CA ILE A 150 8.99 6.25 -12.86
C ILE A 150 9.75 5.38 -13.86
N GLN A 151 10.58 4.45 -13.37
CA GLN A 151 11.41 3.59 -14.22
C GLN A 151 10.58 2.72 -15.17
N ASN A 152 9.42 2.25 -14.71
CA ASN A 152 8.57 1.35 -15.48
C ASN A 152 7.37 2.05 -16.15
N ASN A 153 7.25 3.37 -16.02
CA ASN A 153 6.13 4.17 -16.52
C ASN A 153 4.76 3.65 -16.03
N TRP A 154 4.67 3.33 -14.74
CA TRP A 154 3.45 2.89 -14.07
C TRP A 154 2.67 4.07 -13.49
N PHE A 155 1.34 3.94 -13.44
CA PHE A 155 0.50 4.87 -12.70
C PHE A 155 0.58 4.53 -11.21
N PHE A 156 0.97 5.51 -10.40
CA PHE A 156 1.06 5.32 -8.96
C PHE A 156 -0.24 5.75 -8.29
N VAL A 157 -0.87 4.90 -7.49
CA VAL A 157 -2.15 5.20 -6.82
C VAL A 157 -1.90 5.32 -5.33
N SER A 158 -2.13 6.50 -4.77
CA SER A 158 -1.85 6.80 -3.36
C SER A 158 -2.73 7.95 -2.86
N ASP A 159 -3.16 7.90 -1.60
CA ASP A 159 -3.85 9.01 -0.92
C ASP A 159 -2.89 9.98 -0.22
N ASP A 160 -1.58 9.70 -0.19
CA ASP A 160 -0.62 10.49 0.61
C ASP A 160 -0.25 11.85 -0.02
N GLY A 161 -0.48 12.95 0.70
CA GLY A 161 -0.15 14.29 0.22
C GLY A 161 1.35 14.59 0.15
N ASP A 162 2.20 13.76 0.75
CA ASP A 162 3.62 14.04 0.90
C ASP A 162 4.40 13.95 -0.41
N PHE A 163 3.87 13.24 -1.41
CA PHE A 163 4.46 13.22 -2.76
C PHE A 163 4.50 14.59 -3.44
N GLN A 164 3.64 15.54 -3.05
CA GLN A 164 3.69 16.92 -3.54
C GLN A 164 4.96 17.68 -3.10
N LYS A 165 5.65 17.18 -2.06
CA LYS A 165 6.84 17.81 -1.50
C LYS A 165 8.13 17.41 -2.23
N VAL A 166 8.07 16.44 -3.15
CA VAL A 166 9.24 15.95 -3.91
C VAL A 166 9.07 16.22 -5.40
N SER A 167 10.18 16.45 -6.11
CA SER A 167 10.15 16.65 -7.56
C SER A 167 10.20 15.30 -8.26
N HIS A 168 9.18 14.99 -9.07
CA HIS A 168 9.09 13.71 -9.77
C HIS A 168 8.30 13.82 -11.08
N SER A 169 8.55 12.88 -11.99
CA SER A 169 7.82 12.75 -13.26
C SER A 169 6.61 11.81 -13.20
N ALA A 170 6.44 11.06 -12.10
CA ALA A 170 5.35 10.09 -11.97
C ALA A 170 3.96 10.74 -12.12
N THR A 171 3.03 9.99 -12.71
CA THR A 171 1.60 10.29 -12.65
C THR A 171 1.00 9.60 -11.44
N ILE A 172 0.51 10.41 -10.49
CA ILE A 172 -0.10 9.94 -9.26
C ILE A 172 -1.61 10.08 -9.37
N LEU A 173 -2.32 9.00 -9.06
CA LEU A 173 -3.78 8.96 -9.01
C LEU A 173 -4.26 9.00 -7.56
N LYS A 174 -5.16 9.95 -7.26
CA LYS A 174 -5.66 10.26 -5.92
C LYS A 174 -7.11 9.79 -5.74
N PRO A 175 -7.45 9.03 -4.68
CA PRO A 175 -8.82 8.57 -4.39
C PRO A 175 -9.92 9.64 -4.34
#